data_AF-A0A9X6ABR3-F1
#
_entry.id   AF-A0A9X6ABR3-F1
#
_cell.length_a   1.000
_cell.length_b   1.000
_cell.length_c   1.000
_cell.angle_alpha   90.00
_cell.angle_beta   90.00
_cell.angle_gamma   90.00
#
_symmetry.space_group_name_H-M   'P 1'
#
loop_
_entity.id
_entity.type
_entity.pdbx_description
1 polymer ?
#
loop_
_entity_poly.entity_id
_entity_poly.type
_entity_poly.pdbx_seq_one_letter_code
_entity_poly.pdbx_strand_id
1 'polypeptide(L)'
;STGGDKREEFDAAWLALLDACGAIGLLVDGTVDAADWLSSWDRHRQRGWRQRKRLVEELALVERLAPRLIADGKPVRLLREQGWNSYVDLDLLDTALAAGVPVADPSPETEGLELRYWTDDERPGRRDLAAVATDPRFAPLLRRAVESLSLVDAPASGPSARVRRLADHPA
;
A
#
# COMPACT_ATOMS: atom_id res chain seq x y z
N SER A 1 -22.80 4.92 -1.87
CA SER A 1 -21.70 4.80 -0.89
C SER A 1 -22.24 4.06 0.33
N THR A 2 -21.64 2.94 0.77
CA THR A 2 -21.95 2.30 2.10
C THR A 2 -21.17 1.01 2.40
N GLY A 3 -20.69 0.26 1.40
CA GLY A 3 -20.04 -1.05 1.65
C GLY A 3 -18.53 -1.00 1.92
N GLY A 4 -17.86 0.07 1.47
CA GLY A 4 -16.45 0.34 1.80
C GLY A 4 -16.34 0.73 3.26
N ASP A 5 -16.92 1.88 3.64
CA ASP A 5 -16.73 2.49 4.98
C ASP A 5 -16.90 1.51 6.13
N LYS A 6 -17.94 0.67 6.08
CA LYS A 6 -18.21 -0.32 7.12
C LYS A 6 -17.09 -1.33 7.34
N ARG A 7 -16.29 -1.64 6.30
CA ARG A 7 -15.12 -2.51 6.40
C ARG A 7 -13.91 -1.77 6.93
N GLU A 8 -13.68 -0.52 6.53
CA GLU A 8 -12.58 0.26 7.09
C GLU A 8 -12.83 0.63 8.56
N GLU A 9 -14.08 0.97 8.93
CA GLU A 9 -14.49 1.15 10.32
C GLU A 9 -14.30 -0.14 11.14
N PHE A 10 -14.63 -1.29 10.55
CA PHE A 10 -14.39 -2.59 11.19
C PHE A 10 -12.90 -2.87 11.35
N ASP A 11 -12.10 -2.68 10.31
CA ASP A 11 -10.65 -2.89 10.34
C ASP A 11 -9.99 -1.95 11.37
N ALA A 12 -10.38 -0.67 11.41
CA ALA A 12 -9.91 0.30 12.40
C ALA A 12 -10.28 -0.12 13.83
N ALA A 13 -11.55 -0.48 14.07
CA ALA A 13 -12.01 -0.95 15.37
C ALA A 13 -11.28 -2.24 15.80
N TRP A 14 -10.98 -3.12 14.84
CA TRP A 14 -10.23 -4.34 15.09
C TRP A 14 -8.78 -4.07 15.47
N LEU A 15 -8.08 -3.17 14.77
CA LEU A 15 -6.73 -2.74 15.13
C LEU A 15 -6.70 -2.08 16.52
N ALA A 16 -7.68 -1.22 16.82
CA ALA A 16 -7.82 -0.60 18.14
C ALA A 16 -8.03 -1.63 19.24
N LEU A 17 -8.85 -2.66 19.01
CA LEU A 17 -9.06 -3.75 19.95
C LEU A 17 -7.77 -4.56 20.17
N LEU A 18 -7.04 -4.89 19.10
CA LEU A 18 -5.77 -5.61 19.20
C LEU A 18 -4.74 -4.83 20.03
N ASP A 19 -4.68 -3.51 19.86
CA ASP A 19 -3.80 -2.66 20.66
C ASP A 19 -4.25 -2.62 22.13
N ALA A 20 -5.54 -2.44 22.38
CA ALA A 20 -6.10 -2.42 23.74
C ALA A 20 -5.90 -3.74 24.50
N CYS A 21 -5.88 -4.88 23.80
CA CYS A 21 -5.58 -6.19 24.38
C CYS A 21 -4.06 -6.47 24.49
N GLY A 22 -3.20 -5.54 24.09
CA GLY A 22 -1.74 -5.68 24.14
C GLY A 22 -1.15 -6.55 23.02
N ALA A 23 -1.95 -7.01 22.05
CA ALA A 23 -1.47 -7.85 20.96
C ALA A 23 -0.45 -7.12 20.07
N ILE A 24 -0.64 -5.80 19.85
CA ILE A 24 0.37 -4.99 19.15
C ILE A 24 1.66 -4.85 19.97
N GLY A 25 1.57 -4.86 21.30
CA GLY A 25 2.74 -4.90 22.18
C GLY A 25 3.63 -6.10 21.91
N LEU A 26 3.02 -7.28 21.71
CA LEU A 26 3.73 -8.52 21.38
C LEU A 26 4.46 -8.46 20.02
N LEU A 27 3.96 -7.65 19.07
CA LEU A 27 4.66 -7.40 17.81
C LEU A 27 5.85 -6.47 18.04
N VAL A 28 5.69 -5.41 18.85
CA VAL A 28 6.75 -4.42 19.12
C VAL A 28 7.92 -5.04 19.90
N ASP A 29 7.64 -5.89 20.88
CA ASP A 29 8.67 -6.54 21.70
C ASP A 29 9.33 -7.75 21.01
N GLY A 30 8.76 -8.25 19.91
CA GLY A 30 9.27 -9.36 19.12
C GLY A 30 8.81 -10.75 19.58
N THR A 31 7.87 -10.83 20.53
CA THR A 31 7.25 -12.10 20.94
C THR A 31 6.46 -12.74 19.80
N VAL A 32 5.84 -11.93 18.95
CA VAL A 32 5.15 -12.33 17.72
C VAL A 32 5.89 -11.73 16.53
N ASP A 33 6.10 -12.53 15.49
CA ASP A 33 6.76 -12.11 14.24
C ASP A 33 5.96 -11.00 13.54
N ALA A 34 6.51 -9.78 13.56
CA ALA A 34 5.84 -8.61 13.03
C ALA A 34 5.66 -8.65 11.51
N ALA A 35 6.63 -9.21 10.78
CA ALA A 35 6.59 -9.28 9.32
C ALA A 35 5.53 -10.27 8.83
N ASP A 36 5.42 -11.45 9.44
CA ASP A 36 4.39 -12.45 9.12
C ASP A 36 3.00 -11.97 9.51
N TRP A 37 2.88 -11.28 10.65
CA TRP A 37 1.63 -10.68 11.06
C TRP A 37 1.18 -9.61 10.06
N LEU A 38 2.05 -8.65 9.70
CA LEU A 38 1.73 -7.58 8.76
C LEU A 38 1.42 -8.12 7.36
N SER A 39 2.19 -9.10 6.88
CA SER A 39 1.91 -9.79 5.61
C SER A 39 0.55 -10.52 5.63
N SER A 40 0.18 -11.09 6.78
CA SER A 40 -1.12 -11.75 6.95
C SER A 40 -2.27 -10.77 7.10
N TRP A 41 -2.05 -9.64 7.75
CA TRP A 41 -2.99 -8.53 7.88
C TRP A 41 -3.28 -7.90 6.52
N ASP A 42 -2.24 -7.52 5.77
CA ASP A 42 -2.42 -7.03 4.40
C ASP A 42 -3.16 -8.07 3.56
N ARG A 43 -2.74 -9.35 3.59
CA ARG A 43 -3.47 -10.45 2.92
C ARG A 43 -4.96 -10.50 3.29
N HIS A 44 -5.30 -10.27 4.55
CA HIS A 44 -6.69 -10.25 5.00
C HIS A 44 -7.44 -9.11 4.35
N ARG A 45 -6.86 -7.91 4.35
CA ARG A 45 -7.43 -6.74 3.70
C ARG A 45 -7.54 -6.93 2.17
N GLN A 46 -6.60 -7.62 1.52
CA GLN A 46 -6.60 -7.93 0.08
C GLN A 46 -7.78 -8.83 -0.36
N ARG A 47 -8.63 -9.33 0.54
CA ARG A 47 -9.68 -10.30 0.19
C ARG A 47 -10.87 -9.63 -0.51
N GLY A 48 -11.14 -10.10 -1.73
CA GLY A 48 -12.36 -9.82 -2.49
C GLY A 48 -12.17 -8.87 -3.66
N TRP A 49 -13.19 -8.77 -4.52
CA TRP A 49 -13.16 -7.95 -5.75
C TRP A 49 -13.31 -6.43 -5.52
N ARG A 50 -13.61 -6.01 -4.28
CA ARG A 50 -13.95 -4.61 -4.01
C ARG A 50 -12.69 -3.81 -3.75
N GLN A 51 -12.65 -2.59 -4.27
CA GLN A 51 -11.61 -1.61 -3.99
C GLN A 51 -11.38 -1.52 -2.49
N ARG A 52 -10.13 -1.71 -2.09
CA ARG A 52 -9.67 -1.35 -0.77
C ARG A 52 -9.50 0.15 -0.68
N LYS A 53 -9.71 0.61 0.52
CA LYS A 53 -9.63 2.00 0.89
C LYS A 53 -8.50 2.13 1.89
N ARG A 54 -7.71 3.21 1.73
CA ARG A 54 -6.75 3.69 2.73
C ARG A 54 -7.31 3.61 4.14
N LEU A 55 -6.48 3.13 5.07
CA LEU A 55 -6.76 3.01 6.50
C LEU A 55 -5.61 3.67 7.26
N VAL A 56 -5.88 4.80 7.91
CA VAL A 56 -4.84 5.64 8.54
C VAL A 56 -4.18 4.90 9.70
N GLU A 57 -4.96 4.11 10.43
CA GLU A 57 -4.52 3.31 11.58
C GLU A 57 -3.50 2.24 11.17
N GLU A 58 -3.63 1.68 9.96
CA GLU A 58 -2.67 0.71 9.43
C GLU A 58 -1.33 1.38 9.09
N LEU A 59 -1.36 2.56 8.47
CA LEU A 59 -0.14 3.29 8.14
C LEU A 59 0.61 3.69 9.42
N ALA A 60 -0.11 4.21 10.42
CA ALA A 60 0.46 4.55 11.73
C ALA A 60 1.02 3.30 12.45
N LEU A 61 0.36 2.15 12.31
CA LEU A 61 0.86 0.90 12.87
C LEU A 61 2.18 0.47 12.21
N VAL A 62 2.32 0.58 10.88
CA VAL A 62 3.58 0.26 10.19
C VAL A 62 4.71 1.15 10.67
N GLU A 63 4.50 2.46 10.82
CA GLU A 63 5.50 3.38 11.35
C GLU A 63 5.91 3.00 12.78
N ARG A 64 4.94 2.64 13.63
CA ARG A 64 5.21 2.16 15.00
C ARG A 64 5.98 0.84 15.04
N LEU A 65 5.73 -0.08 14.09
CA LEU A 65 6.42 -1.37 13.99
C LEU A 65 7.77 -1.28 13.27
N ALA A 66 8.07 -0.18 12.57
CA ALA A 66 9.25 -0.06 11.73
C ALA A 66 10.57 -0.39 12.45
N PRO A 67 10.86 0.10 13.68
CA PRO A 67 12.09 -0.25 14.38
C PRO A 67 12.25 -1.76 14.58
N ARG A 68 11.14 -2.47 14.87
CA ARG A 68 11.14 -3.93 15.03
C ARG A 68 11.34 -4.63 13.70
N LEU A 69 10.57 -4.25 12.68
CA LEU A 69 10.66 -4.83 11.34
C LEU A 69 12.06 -4.68 10.73
N ILE A 70 12.71 -3.55 10.96
CA ILE A 70 14.11 -3.31 10.58
C ILE A 70 15.05 -4.23 11.36
N ALA A 71 14.89 -4.30 12.69
CA ALA A 71 15.75 -5.12 13.55
C ALA A 71 15.67 -6.62 13.20
N ASP A 72 14.46 -7.11 12.90
CA ASP A 72 14.23 -8.51 12.55
C ASP A 72 14.71 -8.83 11.12
N GLY A 73 14.81 -7.82 10.24
CA GLY A 73 15.35 -7.94 8.88
C GLY A 73 14.51 -8.80 7.92
N LYS A 74 13.39 -9.35 8.38
CA LYS A 74 12.52 -10.24 7.62
C LYS A 74 11.63 -9.43 6.67
N PRO A 75 11.64 -9.70 5.35
CA PRO A 75 10.83 -8.95 4.40
C PRO A 75 9.33 -9.13 4.59
N VAL A 76 8.59 -8.01 4.62
CA VAL A 76 7.13 -7.95 4.61
C VAL A 76 6.60 -8.19 3.20
N ARG A 77 5.62 -9.07 3.03
CA ARG A 77 5.00 -9.38 1.74
C ARG A 77 3.73 -8.57 1.54
N LEU A 78 3.85 -7.46 0.79
CA LEU A 78 2.73 -6.55 0.49
C LEU A 78 2.19 -6.73 -0.94
N LEU A 79 3.01 -7.23 -1.86
CA LEU A 79 2.62 -7.43 -3.25
C LEU A 79 1.89 -8.75 -3.40
N ARG A 80 0.81 -8.72 -4.18
CA ARG A 80 0.02 -9.88 -4.55
C ARG A 80 -0.11 -10.00 -6.05
N GLU A 81 0.52 -11.03 -6.56
CA GLU A 81 0.40 -11.40 -7.97
C GLU A 81 -0.97 -12.01 -8.24
N GLN A 82 -1.65 -11.45 -9.25
CA GLN A 82 -2.87 -12.03 -9.81
C GLN A 82 -2.81 -11.89 -11.34
N GLY A 83 -2.23 -12.90 -11.99
CA GLY A 83 -1.93 -12.85 -13.42
C GLY A 83 -0.79 -11.86 -13.68
N TRP A 84 -0.97 -11.00 -14.69
CA TRP A 84 0.03 -10.03 -15.16
C TRP A 84 0.08 -8.73 -14.32
N ASN A 85 -0.90 -8.51 -13.42
CA ASN A 85 -0.94 -7.34 -12.54
C ASN A 85 -0.64 -7.70 -11.09
N SER A 86 0.06 -6.79 -10.41
CA SER A 86 0.34 -6.87 -8.98
C SER A 86 -0.55 -5.91 -8.21
N TYR A 87 -1.24 -6.44 -7.21
CA TYR A 87 -2.07 -5.68 -6.29
C TYR A 87 -1.28 -5.38 -5.02
N VAL A 88 -1.26 -4.10 -4.67
CA VAL A 88 -0.65 -3.59 -3.44
C VAL A 88 -1.42 -2.34 -3.02
N ASP A 89 -1.54 -2.11 -1.72
CA ASP A 89 -1.94 -0.79 -1.23
C ASP A 89 -0.74 0.15 -1.37
N LEU A 90 -0.83 1.13 -2.27
CA LEU A 90 0.30 2.01 -2.60
C LEU A 90 0.69 2.93 -1.45
N ASP A 91 -0.27 3.37 -0.62
CA ASP A 91 0.07 4.19 0.55
C ASP A 91 0.73 3.34 1.64
N LEU A 92 0.33 2.07 1.78
CA LEU A 92 0.98 1.11 2.67
C LEU A 92 2.41 0.78 2.22
N LEU A 93 2.59 0.51 0.93
CA LEU A 93 3.91 0.25 0.35
C LEU A 93 4.83 1.45 0.54
N ASP A 94 4.36 2.66 0.21
CA ASP A 94 5.16 3.87 0.36
C ASP A 94 5.52 4.15 1.83
N THR A 95 4.58 3.94 2.76
CA THR A 95 4.85 4.09 4.20
C THR A 95 5.93 3.11 4.68
N ALA A 96 5.86 1.84 4.27
CA ALA A 96 6.86 0.85 4.64
C ALA A 96 8.25 1.20 4.08
N LEU A 97 8.33 1.56 2.80
CA LEU A 97 9.59 1.94 2.15
C LEU A 97 10.18 3.23 2.76
N ALA A 98 9.35 4.25 3.00
CA ALA A 98 9.76 5.49 3.63
C ALA A 98 10.30 5.27 5.06
N ALA A 99 9.72 4.32 5.79
CA ALA A 99 10.18 3.94 7.12
C ALA A 99 11.42 3.02 7.10
N GLY A 100 11.91 2.60 5.93
CA GLY A 100 13.05 1.69 5.79
C GLY A 100 12.74 0.23 6.12
N VAL A 101 11.45 -0.14 6.17
CA VAL A 101 11.01 -1.52 6.43
C VAL A 101 11.45 -2.42 5.26
N PRO A 102 12.06 -3.59 5.53
CA PRO A 102 12.32 -4.58 4.49
C PRO A 102 11.00 -5.04 3.86
N VAL A 103 10.79 -4.73 2.58
CA VAL A 103 9.66 -5.21 1.78
C VAL A 103 10.16 -6.29 0.82
N ALA A 104 9.40 -7.37 0.65
CA ALA A 104 9.71 -8.43 -0.28
C ALA A 104 9.77 -7.91 -1.73
N ASP A 105 10.73 -8.40 -2.50
CA ASP A 105 10.91 -8.00 -3.90
C ASP A 105 9.67 -8.37 -4.74
N PRO A 106 9.33 -7.56 -5.75
CA PRO A 106 8.33 -7.95 -6.74
C PRO A 106 8.81 -9.19 -7.51
N SER A 107 7.88 -10.07 -7.90
CA SER A 107 8.21 -11.17 -8.82
C SER A 107 8.72 -10.63 -10.16
N PRO A 108 9.67 -11.32 -10.81
CA PRO A 108 10.15 -10.97 -12.15
C PRO A 108 9.06 -10.85 -13.21
N GLU A 109 7.91 -11.52 -13.01
CA GLU A 109 6.76 -11.48 -13.91
C GLU A 109 5.84 -10.27 -13.68
N THR A 110 6.12 -9.45 -12.67
CA THR A 110 5.31 -8.25 -12.38
C THR A 110 5.49 -7.21 -13.49
N GLU A 111 4.42 -6.97 -14.26
CA GLU A 111 4.47 -6.00 -15.35
C GLU A 111 4.27 -4.57 -14.86
N GLY A 112 3.50 -4.34 -13.80
CA GLY A 112 3.25 -3.02 -13.22
C GLY A 112 2.43 -3.05 -11.92
N LEU A 113 2.23 -1.87 -11.33
CA LEU A 113 1.38 -1.66 -10.16
C LEU A 113 -0.04 -1.23 -10.58
N GLU A 114 -1.07 -1.68 -9.87
CA GLU A 114 -2.44 -1.16 -10.08
C GLU A 114 -2.60 0.25 -9.49
N LEU A 115 -2.59 1.27 -10.35
CA LEU A 115 -2.60 2.69 -9.96
C LEU A 115 -4.01 3.31 -9.95
N ARG A 116 -5.01 2.70 -10.60
CA ARG A 116 -6.35 3.33 -10.77
C ARG A 116 -7.03 3.56 -9.44
N TYR A 117 -6.98 2.58 -8.53
CA TYR A 117 -7.67 2.66 -7.24
C TYR A 117 -7.09 3.76 -6.35
N TRP A 118 -5.78 3.91 -6.34
CA TRP A 118 -5.12 4.99 -5.60
C TRP A 118 -5.41 6.36 -6.21
N THR A 119 -5.47 6.45 -7.54
CA THR A 119 -5.78 7.69 -8.26
C THR A 119 -7.23 8.14 -8.04
N ASP A 120 -8.17 7.19 -8.05
CA ASP A 120 -9.61 7.45 -7.88
C ASP A 120 -10.00 7.66 -6.40
N ASP A 121 -9.14 7.31 -5.44
CA ASP A 121 -9.38 7.58 -4.01
C ASP A 121 -9.00 9.03 -3.64
N GLU A 122 -10.01 9.90 -3.62
CA GLU A 122 -9.88 11.32 -3.29
C GLU A 122 -9.96 11.64 -1.78
N ARG A 123 -10.06 10.61 -0.92
CA ARG A 123 -10.08 10.84 0.53
C ARG A 123 -8.75 11.43 1.01
N PRO A 124 -8.74 12.21 2.11
CA PRO A 124 -7.51 12.79 2.64
C PRO A 124 -6.49 11.71 3.05
N GLY A 125 -5.22 12.13 3.16
CA GLY A 125 -4.13 11.27 3.61
C GLY A 125 -3.47 10.42 2.52
N ARG A 126 -3.76 10.69 1.24
CA ARG A 126 -3.02 10.08 0.12
C ARG A 126 -1.56 10.51 0.16
N ARG A 127 -0.64 9.57 0.01
CA ARG A 127 0.80 9.85 -0.03
C ARG A 127 1.22 10.35 -1.40
N ASP A 128 2.43 10.88 -1.54
CA ASP A 128 3.01 11.32 -2.81
C ASP A 128 3.68 10.17 -3.61
N LEU A 129 3.86 9.01 -2.98
CA LEU A 129 4.57 7.85 -3.49
C LEU A 129 6.08 8.08 -3.73
N ALA A 130 6.69 9.05 -3.04
CA ALA A 130 8.09 9.40 -3.22
C ALA A 130 9.05 8.25 -2.88
N ALA A 131 8.75 7.44 -1.85
CA ALA A 131 9.59 6.30 -1.50
C ALA A 131 9.47 5.17 -2.54
N VAL A 132 8.26 4.92 -3.06
CA VAL A 132 8.06 3.98 -4.18
C VAL A 132 8.79 4.46 -5.43
N ALA A 133 8.75 5.75 -5.74
CA ALA A 133 9.39 6.35 -6.92
C ALA A 133 10.92 6.34 -6.85
N THR A 134 11.50 6.23 -5.65
CA THR A 134 12.95 6.22 -5.44
C THR A 134 13.52 4.82 -5.17
N ASP A 135 12.70 3.84 -4.79
CA ASP A 135 13.14 2.45 -4.62
C ASP A 135 13.45 1.80 -6.00
N PRO A 136 14.68 1.33 -6.24
CA PRO A 136 15.08 0.75 -7.54
C PRO A 136 14.24 -0.44 -8.01
N ARG A 137 13.60 -1.18 -7.09
CA ARG A 137 12.78 -2.35 -7.39
C ARG A 137 11.38 -1.95 -7.84
N PHE A 138 10.82 -0.89 -7.25
CA PHE A 138 9.43 -0.48 -7.47
C PHE A 138 9.29 0.69 -8.45
N ALA A 139 10.28 1.56 -8.58
CA ALA A 139 10.24 2.70 -9.50
C ALA A 139 9.97 2.30 -10.96
N PRO A 140 10.55 1.21 -11.51
CA PRO A 140 10.22 0.75 -12.87
C PRO A 140 8.74 0.32 -13.01
N LEU A 141 8.18 -0.31 -11.97
CA LEU A 141 6.79 -0.78 -11.97
C LEU A 141 5.80 0.38 -11.87
N LEU A 142 6.12 1.40 -11.06
CA LEU A 142 5.33 2.63 -10.96
C LEU A 142 5.33 3.38 -12.31
N ARG A 143 6.48 3.49 -12.98
CA ARG A 143 6.56 4.12 -14.31
C ARG A 143 5.65 3.43 -15.33
N ARG A 144 5.72 2.11 -15.43
CA ARG A 144 4.85 1.32 -16.33
C ARG A 144 3.37 1.49 -16.00
N ALA A 145 3.02 1.59 -14.72
CA ALA A 145 1.65 1.86 -14.29
C ALA A 145 1.13 3.23 -14.80
N VAL A 146 1.94 4.29 -14.69
CA VAL A 146 1.61 5.63 -15.20
C VAL A 146 1.48 5.64 -16.73
N GLU A 147 2.37 4.96 -17.44
CA GLU A 147 2.30 4.79 -18.90
C GLU A 147 1.01 4.07 -19.31
N SER A 148 0.64 3.00 -18.60
CA SER A 148 -0.58 2.22 -18.86
C SER A 148 -1.85 3.06 -18.64
N LEU A 149 -1.88 3.92 -17.62
CA LEU A 149 -3.00 4.85 -17.43
C LEU A 149 -3.16 5.81 -18.62
N SER A 150 -2.05 6.24 -19.21
CA SER A 150 -2.07 7.19 -20.32
C SER A 150 -2.57 6.56 -21.63
N LEU A 151 -2.40 5.25 -21.80
CA LEU A 151 -2.80 4.50 -23.01
C LEU A 151 -4.29 4.10 -23.02
N VAL A 152 -4.89 3.91 -21.85
CA VAL A 152 -6.35 3.62 -21.74
C VAL A 152 -7.19 4.87 -22.07
N ASP A 153 -6.59 6.06 -22.02
CA ASP A 153 -7.23 7.39 -22.22
C ASP A 153 -7.08 7.97 -23.68
N ALA A 154 -7.06 7.15 -24.74
CA ALA A 154 -6.69 7.56 -26.12
C ALA A 154 -7.47 8.77 -26.75
N PRO A 155 -6.97 9.37 -27.85
CA PRO A 155 -6.32 10.69 -27.97
C PRO A 155 -7.23 11.86 -28.39
N ALA A 156 -8.53 11.85 -28.06
CA ALA A 156 -9.42 12.98 -28.35
C ALA A 156 -9.36 14.11 -27.31
N SER A 157 -8.57 13.94 -26.25
CA SER A 157 -8.39 14.90 -25.17
C SER A 157 -6.89 15.01 -24.89
N GLY A 158 -6.37 16.23 -24.67
CA GLY A 158 -4.97 16.47 -24.30
C GLY A 158 -4.54 15.74 -23.01
N PRO A 159 -3.40 16.10 -22.38
CA PRO A 159 -2.91 15.43 -21.17
C PRO A 159 -4.06 15.22 -20.19
N SER A 160 -4.36 13.96 -19.86
CA SER A 160 -5.62 13.64 -19.19
C SER A 160 -5.70 14.38 -17.86
N ALA A 161 -6.90 14.72 -17.42
CA ALA A 161 -7.11 15.42 -16.14
C ALA A 161 -6.46 14.65 -14.97
N ARG A 162 -6.29 13.33 -15.09
CA ARG A 162 -5.59 12.47 -14.12
C ARG A 162 -4.07 12.65 -14.15
N VAL A 163 -3.45 12.66 -15.34
CA VAL A 163 -2.00 12.89 -15.48
C VAL A 163 -1.61 14.30 -15.02
N ARG A 164 -2.43 15.32 -15.32
CA ARG A 164 -2.24 16.68 -14.77
C ARG A 164 -2.31 16.70 -13.24
N ARG A 165 -3.30 16.01 -12.64
CA ARG A 165 -3.42 15.92 -11.18
C ARG A 165 -2.23 15.24 -10.49
N LEU A 166 -1.63 14.25 -11.13
CA LEU A 166 -0.39 13.63 -10.63
C LEU A 166 0.79 14.61 -10.70
N ALA A 167 0.89 15.40 -11.76
CA ALA A 167 1.92 16.43 -11.92
C ALA A 167 1.73 17.64 -10.98
N ASP A 168 0.51 17.90 -10.52
CA ASP A 168 0.17 18.99 -9.60
C ASP A 168 0.33 18.61 -8.11
N HIS A 169 0.71 17.36 -7.80
CA HIS A 169 0.96 16.95 -6.42
C HIS A 169 2.32 17.49 -5.94
N PRO A 170 2.40 18.11 -4.74
CA PRO A 170 3.69 18.54 -4.20
C PRO A 170 4.61 17.33 -3.98
N ALA A 171 5.88 17.52 -4.33
CA ALA A 171 6.98 16.59 -4.08
C ALA A 171 7.57 16.74 -2.68
#